data_AF-A0A7I8C2C7-F1
#
_entry.id   AF-A0A7I8C2C7-F1
#
_cell.length_a   1.000
_cell.length_b   1.000
_cell.length_c   1.000
_cell.angle_alpha   90.00
_cell.angle_beta   90.00
_cell.angle_gamma   90.00
#
_symmetry.space_group_name_H-M   'P 1'
#
loop_
_entity.id
_entity.type
_entity.pdbx_description
1 polymer ?
#
loop_
_entity_poly.entity_id
_entity_poly.type
_entity_poly.pdbx_seq_one_letter_code
_entity_poly.pdbx_strand_id
1 'polypeptide(L)' 'MNRQRILRFGLMVWQTYGLPHEQLLRIVRAKKRHSAYFRAAALRHLVAGAPLSVTGGRPFAERRRRVRRYYGI' A
#
# COMPACT_ATOMS: atom_id res chain seq x y z
N MET A 1 2.60 -15.67 18.93
CA MET A 1 2.32 -15.97 17.51
C MET A 1 2.24 -14.71 16.60
N ASN A 2 3.10 -13.69 16.81
CA ASN A 2 3.08 -12.43 16.03
C ASN A 2 4.30 -12.22 15.13
N ARG A 3 5.45 -12.83 15.46
CA ARG A 3 6.72 -12.62 14.74
C ARG A 3 6.67 -13.13 13.30
N GLN A 4 6.13 -14.33 13.09
CA GLN A 4 5.98 -14.91 11.74
C GLN A 4 5.06 -14.09 10.83
N ARG A 5 4.00 -13.48 11.39
CA ARG A 5 3.08 -12.61 10.63
C ARG A 5 3.78 -11.31 10.20
N ILE A 6 4.54 -10.70 11.10
CA ILE A 6 5.33 -9.50 10.80
C ILE A 6 6.37 -9.80 9.71
N LEU A 7 7.08 -10.92 9.81
CA LEU A 7 8.07 -11.34 8.81
C LEU A 7 7.43 -11.59 7.43
N ARG A 8 6.30 -12.31 7.39
CA ARG A 8 5.56 -12.54 6.13
C ARG A 8 5.07 -11.24 5.51
N PHE A 9 4.58 -10.30 6.31
CA PHE A 9 4.17 -9.00 5.79
C PHE A 9 5.37 -8.18 5.31
N GLY A 10 6.48 -8.20 6.04
CA GLY A 10 7.74 -7.57 5.63
C GLY A 10 8.24 -8.10 4.28
N LEU A 11 8.16 -9.41 4.06
CA LEU A 11 8.50 -10.03 2.78
C LEU A 11 7.61 -9.50 1.64
N MET A 12 6.30 -9.37 1.87
CA MET A 12 5.39 -8.80 0.85
C MET A 12 5.69 -7.32 0.56
N VAL A 13 6.09 -6.55 1.58
CA VAL A 13 6.54 -5.16 1.40
C VAL A 13 7.81 -5.14 0.55
N TRP A 14 8.76 -6.05 0.79
CA TRP A 14 9.96 -6.19 -0.03
C TRP A 14 9.65 -6.61 -1.46
N GLN A 15 8.77 -7.59 -1.67
CA GLN A 15 8.35 -8.04 -3.01
C GLN A 15 7.65 -6.94 -3.84
N THR A 16 6.97 -6.02 -3.17
CA THR A 16 6.30 -4.88 -3.83
C THR A 16 7.18 -3.65 -3.92
N TYR A 17 8.38 -3.69 -3.36
CA TYR A 17 9.35 -2.60 -3.40
C TYR A 17 9.94 -2.47 -4.82
N GLY A 18 10.09 -1.24 -5.30
CA GLY A 18 10.62 -0.97 -6.65
C GLY A 18 9.63 -1.18 -7.80
N LEU A 19 8.41 -1.65 -7.53
CA LEU A 19 7.38 -1.75 -8.57
C LEU A 19 6.94 -0.34 -9.03
N PRO A 20 6.70 -0.14 -10.35
CA PRO A 20 6.14 1.10 -10.87
C PRO A 20 4.79 1.46 -10.25
N HIS A 21 4.51 2.76 -10.18
CA HIS A 21 3.28 3.31 -9.60
C HIS A 21 2.00 2.63 -10.13
N GLU A 22 1.89 2.50 -11.44
CA GLU A 22 0.74 1.86 -12.11
C GLU A 22 0.59 0.38 -11.73
N GLN A 23 1.70 -0.33 -11.56
CA GLN A 23 1.66 -1.73 -11.16
C GLN A 23 1.16 -1.89 -9.71
N LEU A 24 1.58 -1.00 -8.82
CA LEU A 24 1.08 -0.94 -7.45
C LEU A 24 -0.43 -0.66 -7.43
N LEU A 25 -0.93 0.27 -8.24
CA LEU A 25 -2.36 0.54 -8.37
C LEU A 25 -3.14 -0.68 -8.87
N ARG A 26 -2.62 -1.37 -9.90
CA ARG A 26 -3.21 -2.61 -10.43
C ARG A 26 -3.31 -3.69 -9.36
N ILE A 27 -2.25 -3.90 -8.57
CA ILE A 27 -2.24 -4.87 -7.47
C ILE A 27 -3.34 -4.54 -6.45
N VAL A 28 -3.43 -3.27 -6.01
CA VAL A 28 -4.41 -2.86 -5.00
C VAL A 28 -5.85 -3.02 -5.50
N ARG A 29 -6.10 -2.72 -6.78
CA ARG A 29 -7.42 -2.85 -7.42
C ARG A 29 -7.83 -4.30 -7.66
N ALA A 30 -6.90 -5.21 -7.87
CA ALA A 30 -7.18 -6.62 -8.17
C ALA A 30 -7.60 -7.45 -6.93
N LYS A 31 -8.75 -7.11 -6.35
CA LYS A 31 -9.28 -7.66 -5.09
C LYS A 31 -9.39 -9.19 -5.06
N LYS A 32 -9.65 -9.83 -6.21
CA LYS A 32 -9.82 -11.29 -6.35
C LYS A 32 -8.51 -12.04 -6.65
N ARG A 33 -7.46 -11.35 -7.12
CA ARG A 33 -6.20 -11.98 -7.56
C ARG A 33 -5.11 -11.97 -6.49
N HIS A 34 -5.20 -11.05 -5.53
CA HIS A 34 -4.17 -10.86 -4.51
C HIS A 34 -4.74 -10.88 -3.09
N SER A 35 -3.99 -11.49 -2.18
CA SER A 35 -4.32 -11.50 -0.76
C SER A 35 -4.43 -10.08 -0.19
N ALA A 36 -5.24 -9.92 0.87
CA ALA A 36 -5.40 -8.62 1.52
C ALA A 36 -4.06 -8.04 2.01
N TYR A 37 -3.16 -8.89 2.50
CA TYR A 37 -1.82 -8.47 2.96
C TYR A 37 -0.92 -7.99 1.82
N PHE A 38 -0.94 -8.69 0.68
CA PHE A 38 -0.16 -8.27 -0.50
C PHE A 38 -0.67 -6.93 -1.06
N ARG A 39 -2.00 -6.74 -1.09
CA ARG A 39 -2.59 -5.45 -1.47
C ARG A 39 -2.26 -4.35 -0.46
N ALA A 40 -2.22 -4.66 0.84
CA ALA A 40 -1.84 -3.70 1.86
C ALA A 40 -0.36 -3.30 1.76
N ALA A 41 0.52 -4.22 1.37
CA ALA A 41 1.93 -3.94 1.09
C ALA A 41 2.08 -2.98 -0.10
N ALA A 42 1.41 -3.24 -1.21
CA ALA A 42 1.42 -2.32 -2.36
C ALA A 42 0.83 -0.94 -2.02
N LEU A 43 -0.27 -0.90 -1.26
CA LEU A 43 -0.87 0.36 -0.79
C LEU A 43 0.08 1.15 0.11
N ARG A 44 0.91 0.48 0.92
CA ARG A 44 1.90 1.16 1.78
C ARG A 44 2.87 1.99 0.96
N HIS A 45 3.36 1.45 -0.16
CA HIS A 45 4.26 2.17 -1.07
C HIS A 45 3.56 3.33 -1.76
N LEU A 46 2.32 3.15 -2.22
CA LEU A 46 1.50 4.24 -2.77
C LEU A 46 1.31 5.39 -1.77
N VAL A 47 1.13 5.08 -0.48
CA VAL A 47 0.98 6.09 0.57
C VAL A 47 2.30 6.79 0.89
N ALA A 48 3.41 6.05 0.86
CA ALA A 48 4.75 6.61 1.12
C ALA A 48 5.21 7.56 -0.01
N GLY A 49 4.90 7.23 -1.26
CA GLY A 49 5.23 8.05 -2.43
C GLY A 49 4.19 9.12 -2.81
N ALA A 50 3.08 9.24 -2.07
CA ALA A 50 2.04 10.21 -2.38
C ALA A 50 2.51 11.65 -2.06
N PRO A 51 2.20 12.64 -2.92
CA PRO A 51 2.65 14.01 -2.71
C PRO A 51 2.04 14.62 -1.45
N LEU A 52 2.72 15.64 -0.90
CA LEU A 52 2.24 16.38 0.27
C LEU A 52 0.89 17.06 0.03
N SER A 53 0.60 17.47 -1.21
CA SER A 53 -0.71 17.99 -1.60
C SER A 53 -1.86 17.02 -1.35
N VAL A 54 -1.61 15.71 -1.48
CA VAL A 54 -2.61 14.65 -1.21
C VAL A 54 -2.61 14.25 0.26
N THR A 55 -1.44 14.11 0.87
CA THR A 55 -1.30 13.57 2.24
C THR A 55 -1.52 14.62 3.33
N GLY A 56 -1.21 15.89 3.07
CA GLY A 56 -1.43 17.03 3.96
C GLY A 56 -0.69 16.92 5.30
N GLY A 57 0.46 16.24 5.34
CA GLY A 57 1.24 16.04 6.57
C GLY A 57 0.57 15.17 7.65
N ARG A 58 -0.53 14.47 7.31
CA ARG A 58 -1.34 13.75 8.29
C ARG A 58 -0.68 12.46 8.81
N PRO A 59 -1.17 11.90 9.94
CA PRO A 59 -0.76 10.57 10.38
C PRO A 59 -1.04 9.48 9.33
N PHE A 60 -0.29 8.37 9.37
CA PHE A 60 -0.33 7.35 8.31
C PHE A 60 -1.74 6.81 8.02
N ALA A 61 -2.56 6.59 9.05
CA ALA A 61 -3.92 6.10 8.89
C ALA A 61 -4.79 7.05 8.06
N GLU A 62 -4.64 8.36 8.27
CA GLU A 62 -5.33 9.40 7.48
C GLU A 62 -4.75 9.54 6.08
N ARG A 63 -3.41 9.53 5.94
CA ARG A 63 -2.75 9.54 4.63
C ARG A 63 -3.27 8.41 3.76
N ARG A 64 -3.36 7.21 4.33
CA ARG A 64 -3.90 6.03 3.66
C ARG A 64 -5.32 6.26 3.15
N ARG A 65 -6.22 6.83 3.97
CA ARG A 65 -7.60 7.14 3.55
C ARG A 65 -7.64 8.16 2.41
N ARG A 66 -6.85 9.23 2.51
CA ARG A 66 -6.77 10.28 1.48
C ARG A 66 -6.21 9.76 0.16
N VAL A 67 -5.14 8.99 0.22
CA VAL A 67 -4.51 8.33 -0.94
C VAL A 67 -5.49 7.38 -1.62
N ARG A 68 -6.25 6.62 -0.84
CA ARG A 68 -7.30 5.76 -1.41
C ARG A 68 -8.39 6.55 -2.12
N ARG A 69 -8.84 7.65 -1.54
CA ARG A 69 -9.80 8.56 -2.16
C ARG A 69 -9.24 9.17 -3.45
N TYR A 70 -7.98 9.61 -3.44
CA TYR A 70 -7.30 10.20 -4.58
C TYR A 70 -7.20 9.23 -5.77
N TYR A 71 -6.82 7.97 -5.52
CA TYR A 71 -6.69 6.95 -6.57
C TYR A 71 -7.99 6.15 -6.85
N GLY A 72 -9.08 6.41 -6.12
CA GLY A 72 -10.36 5.72 -6.27
C GLY A 72 -10.32 4.22 -5.95
N ILE A 73 -9.72 3.83 -4.80
CA ILE A 73 -9.47 2.42 -4.41
C ILE A 73 -10.02 1.98 -3.05
#